data_AF-A0A4Y2A584-F1
#
_entry.id   AF-A0A4Y2A584-F1
#
_cell.length_a   1.000
_cell.length_b   1.000
_cell.length_c   1.000
_cell.angle_alpha   90.00
_cell.angle_beta   90.00
_cell.angle_gamma   90.00
#
_symmetry.space_group_name_H-M   'P 1'
#
loop_
_entity.id
_entity.type
_entity.pdbx_description
1 polymer ?
#
loop_
_entity_poly.entity_id
_entity_poly.type
_entity_poly.pdbx_seq_one_letter_code
_entity_poly.pdbx_strand_id
1 'polypeptide(L)'
;MYNPLLPTAVWNVNDQRHRTNNVVEGWNSKLNRMIGRQQPNGQLLVKCLKDEANNIFHVIRSRELGEFGVKRKKYVQLDQRLENIMKDFRISI
;
A
#
# COMPACT_ATOMS: atom_id res chain seq x y z
N MET A 1 5.87 20.05 -17.89
CA MET A 1 6.69 19.31 -18.87
C MET A 1 5.87 18.13 -19.39
N TYR A 2 5.52 18.13 -20.69
CA TYR A 2 4.78 17.05 -21.33
C TYR A 2 5.77 16.18 -22.11
N ASN A 3 5.84 14.87 -21.80
CA ASN A 3 6.65 13.90 -22.54
C ASN A 3 5.70 12.91 -23.26
N PRO A 4 5.61 12.95 -24.61
CA PRO A 4 4.69 12.10 -25.36
C PRO A 4 5.02 10.59 -25.29
N LEU A 5 6.24 10.21 -24.90
CA LEU A 5 6.64 8.82 -24.70
C LEU A 5 6.32 8.28 -23.30
N LEU A 6 6.06 9.17 -22.34
CA LEU A 6 5.70 8.83 -20.96
C LEU A 6 4.51 9.68 -20.51
N PRO A 7 3.29 9.43 -21.06
CA PRO A 7 2.09 10.14 -20.65
C PRO A 7 1.90 10.12 -19.13
N THR A 8 1.46 11.22 -18.52
CA THR A 8 1.12 11.24 -17.09
C THR A 8 0.08 10.18 -16.71
N ALA A 9 -0.77 9.76 -17.64
CA ALA A 9 -1.70 8.65 -17.47
C ALA A 9 -1.04 7.27 -17.22
N VAL A 10 0.22 7.07 -17.61
CA VAL A 10 0.96 5.83 -17.32
C VAL A 10 1.79 5.94 -16.04
N TRP A 11 1.80 7.09 -15.37
CA TRP A 11 2.51 7.24 -14.11
C TRP A 11 1.65 6.64 -13.00
N ASN A 12 2.15 5.58 -12.35
CA ASN A 12 1.48 4.87 -11.24
C ASN A 12 1.11 5.75 -10.02
N VAL A 13 1.51 7.02 -10.02
CA VAL A 13 1.34 7.99 -8.93
C VAL A 13 0.67 9.28 -9.39
N ASN A 14 0.21 9.37 -10.64
CA ASN A 14 -0.52 10.55 -11.09
C ASN A 14 -1.85 10.65 -10.33
N ASP A 15 -2.10 11.80 -9.70
CA ASP A 15 -3.30 12.10 -8.89
C ASP A 15 -3.56 11.23 -7.64
N GLN A 16 -2.61 10.41 -7.20
CA GLN A 16 -2.71 9.66 -5.94
C GLN A 16 -2.23 10.53 -4.77
N ARG A 17 -3.07 10.71 -3.73
CA ARG A 17 -2.71 11.40 -2.47
C ARG A 17 -1.54 10.74 -1.71
N HIS A 18 -1.14 9.53 -2.09
CA HIS A 18 -0.18 8.71 -1.37
C HIS A 18 1.17 8.72 -2.08
N ARG A 19 2.25 9.01 -1.33
CA ARG A 19 3.63 8.80 -1.81
C ARG A 19 3.76 7.34 -2.24
N THR A 20 4.08 7.11 -3.51
CA THR A 20 4.42 5.82 -4.13
C THR A 20 3.30 4.77 -4.19
N ASN A 21 3.55 3.77 -5.03
CA ASN A 21 2.78 2.53 -5.18
C ASN A 21 2.82 1.68 -3.88
N ASN A 22 2.32 2.26 -2.79
CA ASN A 22 2.43 1.72 -1.43
C ASN A 22 1.79 0.34 -1.30
N VAL A 23 0.82 0.01 -2.15
CA VAL A 23 0.13 -1.28 -2.09
C VAL A 23 0.98 -2.41 -2.66
N VAL A 24 1.56 -2.26 -3.86
CA VAL A 24 2.42 -3.32 -4.45
C VAL A 24 3.75 -3.39 -3.71
N GLU A 25 4.35 -2.25 -3.35
CA GLU A 25 5.58 -2.23 -2.53
C GLU A 25 5.34 -2.84 -1.15
N GLY A 26 4.21 -2.53 -0.53
CA GLY A 26 3.79 -3.11 0.75
C GLY A 26 3.53 -4.62 0.65
N TRP A 27 2.87 -5.06 -0.42
CA TRP A 27 2.63 -6.47 -0.68
C TRP A 27 3.94 -7.23 -0.93
N ASN A 28 4.83 -6.69 -1.76
CA ASN A 28 6.16 -7.27 -2.00
C ASN A 28 6.99 -7.33 -0.71
N SER A 29 6.98 -6.27 0.10
CA SER A 29 7.67 -6.24 1.40
C SER A 29 7.12 -7.30 2.36
N LYS A 30 5.80 -7.46 2.41
CA LYS A 30 5.12 -8.50 3.20
C LYS A 30 5.51 -9.89 2.71
N LEU A 31 5.45 -10.14 1.40
CA LEU A 31 5.82 -11.42 0.80
C LEU A 31 7.28 -11.77 1.07
N ASN A 32 8.20 -10.81 0.89
CA ASN A 32 9.62 -10.99 1.20
C ASN A 32 9.84 -11.36 2.67
N ARG A 33 9.08 -10.74 3.59
CA ARG A 33 9.12 -11.06 5.01
C ARG A 33 8.56 -12.46 5.32
N MET A 34 7.49 -12.88 4.63
CA MET A 34 6.93 -14.24 4.77
C MET A 34 7.90 -15.31 4.25
N ILE A 35 8.57 -15.03 3.14
CA ILE A 35 9.57 -15.92 2.55
C ILE A 35 10.82 -16.01 3.42
N GLY A 36 11.27 -14.88 3.99
CA GLY A 36 12.39 -14.81 4.93
C GLY A 36 13.75 -15.24 4.36
N ARG A 37 13.87 -15.38 3.04
CA ARG A 37 15.06 -15.85 2.32
C ARG A 37 15.22 -15.11 0.99
N GLN A 38 16.47 -14.82 0.61
CA GLN A 38 16.77 -14.11 -0.65
C GLN A 38 16.46 -14.95 -1.90
N GLN A 39 16.64 -16.28 -1.82
CA GLN A 39 16.39 -17.20 -2.92
C GLN A 39 15.55 -18.39 -2.43
N PRO A 40 14.20 -18.25 -2.40
CA PRO A 40 13.32 -19.35 -2.06
C PRO A 40 13.33 -20.43 -3.14
N ASN A 41 13.18 -21.69 -2.73
CA ASN A 41 12.81 -22.74 -3.66
C ASN A 41 11.33 -22.60 -4.07
N GLY A 42 10.95 -23.20 -5.21
CA GLY A 42 9.60 -23.05 -5.76
C GLY A 42 8.49 -23.51 -4.80
N GLN A 43 8.72 -24.56 -4.02
CA GLN A 43 7.74 -25.06 -3.04
C GLN A 43 7.47 -24.05 -1.93
N LEU A 44 8.52 -23.41 -1.39
CA LEU A 44 8.39 -22.36 -0.39
C LEU A 44 7.62 -21.16 -0.93
N LEU A 45 7.94 -20.75 -2.17
CA LEU A 45 7.22 -19.65 -2.81
C LEU A 45 5.72 -19.97 -2.97
N VAL A 46 5.38 -21.15 -3.48
CA VAL A 46 3.98 -21.59 -3.64
C VAL A 46 3.25 -21.63 -2.29
N LYS A 47 3.92 -22.11 -1.23
CA LYS A 47 3.35 -22.12 0.12
C LYS A 47 3.04 -20.69 0.58
N CYS A 48 4.01 -19.78 0.52
CA CYS A 48 3.83 -18.39 0.95
C CYS A 48 2.73 -17.68 0.16
N LEU A 49 2.61 -17.94 -1.15
CA LEU A 49 1.55 -17.38 -1.98
C LEU A 49 0.16 -17.89 -1.59
N LYS A 50 0.02 -19.18 -1.27
CA LYS A 50 -1.24 -19.75 -0.78
C LYS A 50 -1.64 -19.14 0.56
N ASP A 51 -0.68 -19.03 1.49
CA ASP A 51 -0.92 -18.44 2.80
C ASP A 51 -1.34 -16.97 2.68
N GLU A 52 -0.72 -16.21 1.79
CA GLU A 52 -1.08 -14.81 1.55
C GLU A 52 -2.46 -14.66 0.91
N ALA A 53 -2.80 -15.50 -0.06
CA ALA A 53 -4.13 -15.51 -0.67
C ALA A 53 -5.22 -15.76 0.38
N ASN A 54 -5.03 -16.75 1.27
CA ASN A 54 -5.94 -17.03 2.37
C ASN A 54 -6.09 -15.83 3.31
N ASN A 55 -4.98 -15.17 3.67
CA ASN A 55 -4.99 -13.98 4.51
C ASN A 55 -5.78 -12.82 3.87
N ILE A 56 -5.64 -12.62 2.56
CA ILE A 56 -6.40 -11.61 1.81
C ILE A 56 -7.90 -11.89 1.90
N PHE A 57 -8.34 -13.14 1.71
CA PHE A 57 -9.75 -13.51 1.87
C PHE A 57 -10.28 -13.19 3.27
N HIS A 58 -9.51 -13.48 4.32
CA HIS A 58 -9.87 -13.10 5.68
C HIS A 58 -9.99 -11.58 5.86
N VAL A 59 -9.05 -10.81 5.32
CA VAL A 59 -9.09 -9.33 5.41
C VAL A 59 -10.29 -8.74 4.67
N ILE A 60 -10.62 -9.26 3.47
CA ILE A 60 -11.80 -8.84 2.71
C ILE A 60 -13.06 -9.11 3.51
N ARG A 61 -13.20 -10.34 4.05
CA ARG A 61 -14.35 -10.74 4.84
C ARG A 61 -14.53 -9.91 6.11
N SER A 62 -13.46 -9.65 6.86
CA SER A 62 -13.52 -8.78 8.04
C SER A 62 -13.93 -7.35 7.67
N ARG A 63 -13.49 -6.82 6.52
CA ARG A 63 -13.96 -5.52 6.03
C ARG A 63 -15.45 -5.51 5.68
N GLU A 64 -15.95 -6.55 5.03
CA GLU A 64 -17.38 -6.69 4.73
C GLU A 64 -18.24 -6.72 6.01
N LEU A 65 -17.72 -7.33 7.08
CA LEU A 65 -18.33 -7.35 8.41
C LEU A 65 -18.14 -6.05 9.20
N GLY A 66 -17.47 -5.04 8.65
CA GLY A 66 -17.20 -3.77 9.32
C GLY A 66 -16.12 -3.84 10.41
N GLU A 67 -15.39 -4.94 10.49
CA GLU A 67 -14.26 -5.11 11.41
C GLU A 67 -13.03 -4.40 10.85
N PHE A 68 -12.89 -3.12 11.18
CA PHE A 68 -11.71 -2.35 10.82
C PHE A 68 -10.58 -2.60 11.82
N GLY A 69 -9.43 -3.05 11.31
CA GLY A 69 -8.21 -3.14 12.11
C GLY A 69 -7.78 -1.77 12.64
N VAL A 70 -7.31 -1.72 13.89
CA VAL A 70 -6.83 -0.47 14.50
C VAL A 70 -5.59 0.02 13.76
N LYS A 71 -5.68 1.20 13.13
CA LYS A 71 -4.54 1.84 12.48
C LYS A 71 -3.47 2.17 13.52
N ARG A 72 -2.21 1.86 13.22
CA ARG A 72 -1.10 2.14 14.15
C ARG A 72 -1.02 3.65 14.44
N LYS A 73 -0.82 4.02 15.71
CA LYS A 73 -0.73 5.41 16.19
C LYS A 73 0.16 6.31 15.31
N LYS A 74 1.34 5.81 14.91
CA LYS A 74 2.28 6.53 14.02
C LYS A 74 1.60 7.00 12.72
N TYR A 75 0.82 6.13 12.08
CA TYR A 75 0.20 6.46 10.80
C TYR A 75 -0.99 7.42 10.97
N VAL A 76 -1.73 7.32 12.08
CA VAL A 76 -2.78 8.29 12.43
C VAL A 76 -2.18 9.70 12.59
N GLN A 77 -1.04 9.81 13.28
CA GLN A 77 -0.35 11.09 13.45
C GLN A 77 0.18 11.67 12.12
N LEU A 78 0.68 10.81 11.23
CA LEU A 78 1.16 11.26 9.91
C LEU A 78 0.00 11.76 9.04
N ASP A 79 -1.13 11.06 9.02
CA ASP A 79 -2.31 11.53 8.28
C ASP A 79 -2.80 12.88 8.81
N GLN A 80 -2.85 13.04 10.14
CA GLN A 80 -3.26 14.29 10.76
C GLN A 80 -2.34 15.45 10.35
N ARG A 81 -1.03 15.20 10.29
CA ARG A 81 -0.05 16.19 9.83
C ARG A 81 -0.26 16.55 8.36
N LEU A 82 -0.52 15.56 7.51
CA LEU A 82 -0.79 15.78 6.09
C LEU A 82 -2.07 16.62 5.90
N GLU A 83 -3.15 16.28 6.61
CA GLU A 83 -4.41 17.03 6.56
C GLU A 83 -4.21 18.49 7.01
N ASN A 84 -3.42 18.73 8.05
CA ASN A 84 -3.11 20.10 8.48
C ASN A 84 -2.34 20.87 7.41
N ILE A 85 -1.27 20.29 6.85
CA ILE A 85 -0.49 20.90 5.77
C ILE A 85 -1.38 21.21 4.56
N MET A 86 -2.27 20.29 4.18
CA MET A 86 -3.18 20.50 3.06
C MET A 86 -4.17 21.64 3.30
N LYS A 87 -4.67 21.79 4.53
CA LYS A 87 -5.53 22.92 4.92
C LYS A 87 -4.76 24.24 4.82
N ASP A 88 -3.54 24.30 5.33
CA ASP A 88 -2.71 25.51 5.30
C ASP A 88 -2.40 25.95 3.86
N PHE A 89 -2.10 24.98 2.98
CA PHE A 89 -1.92 25.23 1.55
C PHE A 89 -3.19 25.70 0.84
N ARG A 90 -4.37 25.18 1.22
CA ARG A 90 -5.66 25.59 0.64
C ARG A 90 -6.14 26.98 1.08
N ILE A 91 -5.66 27.47 2.23
CA ILE A 91 -6.01 28.80 2.77
C ILE A 91 -5.09 29.89 2.18
N SER A 92 -3.94 29.50 1.62
CA SER A 92 -2.94 30.42 1.07
C SER A 92 -3.09 30.68 -0.44
N ILE A 93 -4.16 30.20 -1.07
CA ILE A 93 -4.59 30.47 -2.46
C ILE A 93 -5.98 31.08 -2.40
#